data_AF-A0A969NRU7-F1
#
_entry.id   AF-A0A969NRU7-F1
#
_cell.length_a   1.000
_cell.length_b   1.000
_cell.length_c   1.000
_cell.angle_alpha   90.00
_cell.angle_beta   90.00
_cell.angle_gamma   90.00
#
_symmetry.space_group_name_H-M   'P 1'
#
loop_
_entity.id
_entity.type
_entity.pdbx_description
1 polymer ?
#
loop_
_entity_poly.entity_id
_entity_poly.type
_entity_poly.pdbx_seq_one_letter_code
_entity_poly.pdbx_strand_id
1 'polypeptide(L)'
;MPKLLIFKHKKPLNQGFTTLEILISIIIALAFVSVAMQSFVYAMAMKVQAQEKQRANQLIQEDLERVTTLGSNIAQDHDDKCNPIATPTSVPPKTAYQNGYAYELWEDFDDEPQPTAHLLKTESGKKIRSSRTPINDSTDPSPPEDAPYRTLKIRFQVRELDSDDEPTGDVIAERYVEVIPDVALQCP
;
A
#
# COMPACT_ATOMS: atom_id res chain seq x y z
N MET A 1 78.64 -10.97 63.95
CA MET A 1 77.74 -11.91 63.25
C MET A 1 76.40 -11.25 63.02
N PRO A 2 76.03 -10.78 61.81
CA PRO A 2 74.66 -10.38 61.53
C PRO A 2 73.91 -11.54 60.86
N LYS A 3 72.69 -11.80 61.35
CA LYS A 3 71.75 -12.79 60.82
C LYS A 3 71.26 -12.37 59.44
N LEU A 4 71.42 -13.25 58.44
CA LEU A 4 70.71 -13.14 57.17
C LEU A 4 69.21 -13.40 57.39
N LEU A 5 68.37 -12.41 57.13
CA LEU A 5 66.92 -12.56 56.98
C LEU A 5 66.61 -13.00 55.54
N ILE A 6 66.16 -14.25 55.39
CA ILE A 6 65.69 -14.79 54.11
C ILE A 6 64.22 -14.37 53.93
N PHE A 7 63.98 -13.37 53.09
CA PHE A 7 62.64 -13.05 52.61
C PHE A 7 62.20 -14.05 51.53
N LYS A 8 61.28 -14.96 51.86
CA LYS A 8 60.57 -15.78 50.87
C LYS A 8 59.62 -14.89 50.06
N HIS A 9 59.98 -14.62 48.81
CA HIS A 9 59.04 -14.09 47.81
C HIS A 9 57.96 -15.12 47.52
N LYS A 10 56.72 -14.87 47.95
CA LYS A 10 55.54 -15.61 47.46
C LYS A 10 55.17 -15.04 46.09
N LYS A 11 55.24 -15.87 45.04
CA LYS A 11 54.74 -15.50 43.71
C LYS A 11 53.20 -15.43 43.75
N PRO A 12 52.57 -14.36 43.23
CA PRO A 12 51.11 -14.27 43.19
C PRO A 12 50.58 -15.18 42.07
N LEU A 13 49.79 -16.20 42.45
CA LEU A 13 49.23 -17.20 41.54
C LEU A 13 48.04 -16.69 40.70
N ASN A 14 47.60 -15.44 40.91
CA ASN A 14 46.32 -14.91 40.41
C ASN A 14 46.42 -14.18 39.06
N GLN A 15 47.62 -14.00 38.50
CA GLN A 15 47.84 -13.13 37.34
C GLN A 15 47.41 -13.77 35.99
N GLY A 16 47.33 -15.11 35.92
CA GLY A 16 46.82 -15.83 34.74
C GLY A 16 45.30 -16.06 34.73
N PHE A 17 44.64 -15.93 35.89
CA PHE A 17 43.19 -16.11 36.02
C PHE A 17 42.41 -14.90 35.50
N THR A 18 42.92 -13.69 35.73
CA THR A 18 42.29 -12.44 35.26
C THR A 18 42.34 -12.26 33.75
N THR A 19 43.37 -12.75 33.05
CA THR A 19 43.46 -12.64 31.59
C THR A 19 42.47 -13.58 30.87
N LEU A 20 42.23 -14.77 31.42
CA LEU A 20 41.22 -15.71 30.92
C LEU A 20 39.80 -15.14 31.07
N GLU A 21 39.50 -14.55 32.22
CA GLU A 21 38.20 -13.93 32.52
C GLU A 21 37.88 -12.76 31.56
N ILE A 22 38.87 -11.91 31.28
CA ILE A 22 38.74 -10.81 30.31
C ILE A 22 38.50 -11.37 28.91
N LEU A 23 39.19 -12.45 28.52
CA LEU A 23 39.00 -13.10 27.21
C LEU A 23 37.58 -13.66 27.06
N ILE A 24 37.07 -14.36 28.06
CA ILE A 24 35.72 -14.90 28.07
C ILE A 24 34.69 -13.77 28.00
N SER A 25 34.90 -12.68 28.75
CA SER A 25 34.01 -11.52 28.75
C SER A 25 33.94 -10.85 27.38
N ILE A 26 35.07 -10.69 26.69
CA ILE A 26 35.12 -10.14 25.33
C ILE A 26 34.40 -11.06 24.34
N ILE A 27 34.58 -12.38 24.45
CA ILE A 27 33.89 -13.34 23.57
C ILE A 27 32.38 -13.25 23.75
N ILE A 28 31.90 -13.19 25.00
CA ILE A 28 30.46 -13.05 25.30
C ILE A 28 29.93 -11.72 24.76
N ALA A 29 30.66 -10.61 24.97
CA ALA A 29 30.28 -9.31 24.45
C ALA A 29 30.19 -9.28 22.91
N LEU A 30 31.17 -9.87 22.21
CA LEU A 30 31.17 -9.95 20.75
C LEU A 30 30.01 -10.80 20.21
N ALA A 31 29.67 -11.89 20.91
CA ALA A 31 28.51 -12.71 20.56
C ALA A 31 27.22 -11.90 20.66
N PHE A 32 27.02 -11.15 21.77
CA PHE A 32 25.85 -10.29 21.93
C PHE A 32 25.77 -9.20 20.87
N VAL A 33 26.88 -8.51 20.57
CA VAL A 33 26.91 -7.44 19.55
C VAL A 33 26.57 -8.01 18.17
N SER A 34 27.08 -9.19 17.84
CA SER A 34 26.84 -9.85 16.56
C SER A 34 25.35 -10.18 16.38
N VAL A 35 24.71 -10.73 17.42
CA VAL A 35 23.27 -11.03 17.41
C VAL A 35 22.44 -9.75 17.34
N ALA A 36 22.81 -8.72 18.11
CA ALA A 36 22.10 -7.43 18.10
C ALA A 36 22.15 -6.77 16.72
N MET A 37 23.31 -6.76 16.05
CA MET A 37 23.46 -6.17 14.72
C MET A 37 22.58 -6.87 13.68
N GLN A 38 22.52 -8.21 13.72
CA GLN A 38 21.65 -8.98 12.82
C GLN A 38 20.17 -8.66 13.05
N SER A 39 19.73 -8.57 14.31
CA SER A 39 18.35 -8.23 14.65
C SER A 39 17.96 -6.83 14.16
N PHE A 40 18.88 -5.88 14.23
CA PHE A 40 18.64 -4.50 13.81
C PHE A 40 18.44 -4.38 12.29
N VAL A 41 19.27 -5.07 11.50
CA VAL A 41 19.12 -5.10 10.04
C VAL A 41 17.78 -5.73 9.65
N TYR A 42 17.37 -6.80 10.33
CA TYR A 42 16.08 -7.42 10.10
C TYR A 42 14.91 -6.48 10.42
N ALA A 43 14.97 -5.79 11.55
CA ALA A 43 13.97 -4.80 11.93
C ALA A 43 13.89 -3.63 10.93
N MET A 44 15.03 -3.18 10.40
CA MET A 44 15.06 -2.16 9.35
C MET A 44 14.41 -2.64 8.06
N ALA A 45 14.68 -3.88 7.63
CA ALA A 45 14.05 -4.45 6.45
C ALA A 45 12.51 -4.51 6.60
N MET A 46 12.02 -4.97 7.75
CA MET A 46 10.59 -4.98 8.06
C MET A 46 9.98 -3.58 8.07
N LYS A 47 10.69 -2.60 8.62
CA LYS A 47 10.22 -1.22 8.66
C LYS A 47 10.03 -0.64 7.26
N VAL A 48 10.96 -0.91 6.32
CA VAL A 48 10.84 -0.43 4.93
C VAL A 48 9.61 -1.04 4.26
N GLN A 49 9.40 -2.35 4.40
CA GLN A 49 8.22 -3.02 3.86
C GLN A 49 6.91 -2.47 4.46
N ALA A 50 6.91 -2.19 5.76
CA ALA A 50 5.76 -1.59 6.43
C ALA A 50 5.47 -0.17 5.92
N GLN A 51 6.52 0.63 5.70
CA GLN A 51 6.39 1.98 5.12
C GLN A 51 5.84 1.93 3.69
N GLU A 52 6.32 0.99 2.88
CA GLU A 52 5.83 0.79 1.51
C GLU A 52 4.34 0.46 1.49
N LYS A 53 3.91 -0.51 2.31
CA LYS A 53 2.50 -0.88 2.45
C LYS A 53 1.65 0.26 3.03
N GLN A 54 2.16 1.01 4.00
CA GLN A 54 1.44 2.15 4.57
C GLN A 54 1.22 3.24 3.53
N ARG A 55 2.25 3.56 2.74
CA ARG A 55 2.17 4.58 1.69
C ARG A 55 1.22 4.15 0.56
N ALA A 56 1.29 2.89 0.13
CA ALA A 56 0.37 2.35 -0.86
C ALA A 56 -1.09 2.42 -0.37
N ASN A 57 -1.35 2.06 0.89
CA ASN A 57 -2.68 2.18 1.48
C ASN A 57 -3.17 3.63 1.58
N GLN A 58 -2.29 4.57 1.91
CA GLN A 58 -2.62 5.99 1.93
C GLN A 58 -2.99 6.49 0.54
N LEU A 59 -2.24 6.07 -0.50
CA LEU A 59 -2.53 6.45 -1.88
C LEU A 59 -3.91 5.94 -2.33
N ILE A 60 -4.25 4.69 -1.99
CA ILE A 60 -5.59 4.13 -2.25
C ILE A 60 -6.67 4.89 -1.47
N GLN A 61 -6.42 5.29 -0.21
CA GLN A 61 -7.40 6.03 0.59
C GLN A 61 -7.67 7.42 0.00
N GLU A 62 -6.63 8.14 -0.41
CA GLU A 62 -6.77 9.43 -1.07
C GLU A 62 -7.59 9.29 -2.37
N ASP A 63 -7.30 8.25 -3.16
CA ASP A 63 -8.02 7.98 -4.40
C ASP A 63 -9.49 7.57 -4.16
N LEU A 64 -9.73 6.81 -3.09
CA LEU A 64 -11.08 6.42 -2.64
C LEU A 64 -11.90 7.63 -2.18
N GLU A 65 -11.28 8.56 -1.46
CA GLU A 65 -11.92 9.81 -1.03
C GLU A 65 -12.31 10.67 -2.24
N ARG A 66 -11.48 10.69 -3.29
CA ARG A 66 -11.82 11.40 -4.55
C ARG A 66 -13.04 10.81 -5.23
N VAL A 67 -13.09 9.48 -5.45
CA VAL A 67 -14.26 8.86 -6.10
C VAL A 67 -15.52 9.01 -5.23
N THR A 68 -15.39 8.98 -3.91
CA THR A 68 -16.52 9.22 -3.00
C THR A 68 -17.00 10.67 -3.09
N THR A 69 -16.08 11.63 -3.22
CA THR A 69 -16.40 13.05 -3.41
C THR A 69 -17.06 13.30 -4.76
N LEU A 70 -16.61 12.63 -5.83
CA LEU A 70 -17.29 12.71 -7.14
C LEU A 70 -18.68 12.08 -7.06
N GLY A 71 -18.81 10.92 -6.41
CA GLY A 71 -20.08 10.21 -6.23
C GLY A 71 -21.16 11.02 -5.50
N SER A 72 -20.79 11.93 -4.61
CA SER A 72 -21.74 12.82 -3.93
C SER A 72 -22.09 14.09 -4.73
N ASN A 73 -21.27 14.46 -5.71
CA ASN A 73 -21.45 15.65 -6.54
C ASN A 73 -22.07 15.38 -7.92
N ILE A 74 -22.39 14.13 -8.25
CA ILE A 74 -23.06 13.79 -9.51
C ILE A 74 -24.38 14.55 -9.62
N ALA A 75 -24.62 15.14 -10.79
CA ALA A 75 -25.87 15.86 -11.05
C ALA A 75 -27.08 14.91 -10.96
N GLN A 76 -28.15 15.40 -10.34
CA GLN A 76 -29.41 14.67 -10.26
C GLN A 76 -30.10 14.65 -11.63
N ASP A 77 -30.02 13.51 -12.31
CA ASP A 77 -30.74 13.24 -13.56
C ASP A 77 -31.64 12.02 -13.37
N HIS A 78 -32.88 12.27 -12.94
CA HIS A 78 -33.82 11.23 -12.52
C HIS A 78 -34.52 10.53 -13.70
N ASP A 79 -34.43 11.08 -14.92
CA ASP A 79 -35.33 10.69 -15.99
C ASP A 79 -34.93 9.33 -16.61
N ASP A 80 -33.64 9.05 -16.80
CA ASP A 80 -33.19 7.81 -17.47
C ASP A 80 -32.13 7.00 -16.70
N LYS A 81 -31.46 7.55 -15.68
CA LYS A 81 -30.31 6.88 -15.02
C LYS A 81 -30.67 5.96 -13.87
N CYS A 82 -31.87 6.12 -13.31
CA CYS A 82 -32.41 5.29 -12.21
C CYS A 82 -32.95 3.93 -12.66
N ASN A 83 -33.32 3.82 -13.93
CA ASN A 83 -33.72 2.57 -14.58
C ASN A 83 -33.28 2.63 -16.05
N PRO A 84 -31.96 2.57 -16.30
CA PRO A 84 -31.43 2.80 -17.62
C PRO A 84 -31.76 1.67 -18.56
N ILE A 85 -32.15 2.04 -19.77
CA ILE A 85 -32.44 1.12 -20.86
C ILE A 85 -31.26 1.15 -21.83
N ALA A 86 -30.90 0.00 -22.40
CA ALA A 86 -29.91 -0.05 -23.46
C ALA A 86 -30.39 0.76 -24.68
N THR A 87 -29.53 1.60 -25.24
CA THR A 87 -29.81 2.40 -26.44
C THR A 87 -29.00 1.85 -27.62
N PRO A 88 -29.42 0.74 -28.25
CA PRO A 88 -28.68 0.13 -29.36
C PRO A 88 -28.65 1.01 -30.62
N THR A 89 -29.49 2.05 -30.68
CA THR A 89 -29.58 3.01 -31.77
C THR A 89 -28.65 4.21 -31.64
N SER A 90 -27.97 4.39 -30.49
CA SER A 90 -26.92 5.41 -30.36
C SER A 90 -25.64 4.97 -31.10
N VAL A 91 -24.81 5.93 -31.53
CA VAL A 91 -23.51 5.65 -32.14
C VAL A 91 -22.43 6.29 -31.25
N PRO A 92 -21.62 5.51 -30.50
CA PRO A 92 -21.66 4.05 -30.36
C PRO A 92 -22.90 3.53 -29.57
N PRO A 93 -23.30 2.26 -29.75
CA PRO A 93 -24.41 1.67 -29.00
C PRO A 93 -24.04 1.59 -27.52
N LYS A 94 -24.96 2.01 -26.64
CA LYS A 94 -24.75 1.97 -25.18
C LYS A 94 -25.59 0.88 -24.52
N THR A 95 -24.99 0.16 -23.58
CA THR A 95 -25.70 -0.78 -22.71
C THR A 95 -26.48 -0.06 -21.62
N ALA A 96 -27.37 -0.77 -20.93
CA ALA A 96 -28.09 -0.22 -19.78
C ALA A 96 -27.11 0.28 -18.68
N TYR A 97 -26.01 -0.45 -18.45
CA TYR A 97 -24.97 -0.03 -17.52
C TYR A 97 -24.35 1.32 -17.91
N GLN A 98 -24.00 1.49 -19.19
CA GLN A 98 -23.38 2.72 -19.70
C GLN A 98 -24.30 3.96 -19.66
N ASN A 99 -25.61 3.75 -19.50
CA ASN A 99 -26.58 4.82 -19.34
C ASN A 99 -26.91 5.11 -17.85
N GLY A 100 -26.27 4.42 -16.91
CA GLY A 100 -26.51 4.56 -15.48
C GLY A 100 -25.51 5.46 -14.72
N TYR A 101 -25.85 5.76 -13.47
CA TYR A 101 -25.02 6.57 -12.57
C TYR A 101 -23.64 5.99 -12.27
N ALA A 102 -23.52 4.66 -12.19
CA ALA A 102 -22.24 4.00 -11.92
C ALA A 102 -21.21 4.25 -13.05
N TYR A 103 -21.68 4.27 -14.31
CA TYR A 103 -20.81 4.51 -15.45
C TYR A 103 -20.45 5.99 -15.60
N GLU A 104 -21.39 6.90 -15.35
CA GLU A 104 -21.11 8.34 -15.30
C GLU A 104 -20.04 8.66 -14.25
N LEU A 105 -20.16 8.10 -13.04
CA LEU A 105 -19.13 8.24 -12.01
C LEU A 105 -17.78 7.72 -12.49
N TRP A 106 -17.77 6.61 -13.24
CA TRP A 106 -16.53 6.05 -13.77
C TRP A 106 -15.89 6.96 -14.82
N GLU A 107 -16.67 7.54 -15.74
CA GLU A 107 -16.15 8.46 -16.75
C GLU A 107 -15.53 9.70 -16.11
N ASP A 108 -16.23 10.31 -15.14
CA ASP A 108 -15.71 11.47 -14.41
C ASP A 108 -14.44 11.12 -13.61
N PHE A 109 -14.39 9.92 -13.05
CA PHE A 109 -13.26 9.46 -12.25
C PHE A 109 -12.06 9.00 -13.09
N ASP A 110 -12.27 8.45 -14.29
CA ASP A 110 -11.19 7.98 -15.18
C ASP A 110 -10.51 9.15 -15.92
N ASP A 111 -11.23 10.25 -16.15
CA ASP A 111 -10.66 11.49 -16.70
C ASP A 111 -9.69 12.18 -15.72
N GLU A 112 -9.88 11.98 -14.41
CA GLU A 112 -8.99 12.49 -13.37
C GLU A 112 -7.62 11.77 -13.39
N PRO A 113 -6.49 12.50 -13.34
CA PRO A 113 -5.18 11.90 -13.39
C PRO A 113 -4.95 10.92 -12.24
N GLN A 114 -4.46 9.72 -12.57
CA GLN A 114 -4.14 8.69 -11.57
C GLN A 114 -3.07 9.18 -10.59
N PRO A 115 -3.28 9.07 -9.27
CA PRO A 115 -2.38 9.65 -8.29
C PRO A 115 -1.07 8.84 -8.23
N THR A 116 0.03 9.58 -8.17
CA THR A 116 1.38 9.03 -8.02
C THR A 116 2.02 9.55 -6.75
N ALA A 117 2.88 8.73 -6.14
CA ALA A 117 3.60 9.10 -4.93
C ALA A 117 4.99 8.45 -4.91
N HIS A 118 5.93 9.07 -4.21
CA HIS A 118 7.18 8.42 -3.85
C HIS A 118 7.02 7.65 -2.53
N LEU A 119 7.64 6.46 -2.45
CA LEU A 119 7.62 5.63 -1.24
C LEU A 119 8.39 6.25 -0.06
N LEU A 120 9.43 7.04 -0.37
CA LEU A 120 10.19 7.81 0.59
C LEU A 120 10.04 9.29 0.24
N LYS A 121 10.11 10.19 1.23
CA LYS A 121 10.02 11.66 1.05
C LYS A 121 11.17 12.27 0.23
N THR A 122 11.97 11.45 -0.43
CA THR A 122 13.12 11.85 -1.26
C THR A 122 12.76 11.63 -2.71
N GLU A 123 13.02 12.63 -3.56
CA GLU A 123 12.65 12.62 -4.99
C GLU A 123 13.37 11.51 -5.80
N SER A 124 14.42 10.91 -5.24
CA SER A 124 15.12 9.74 -5.81
C SER A 124 14.52 8.40 -5.38
N GLY A 125 13.40 8.40 -4.65
CA GLY A 125 12.77 7.19 -4.12
C GLY A 125 11.85 6.52 -5.14
N LYS A 126 11.76 5.19 -5.05
CA LYS A 126 10.80 4.34 -5.79
C LYS A 126 9.43 5.02 -5.90
N LYS A 127 9.01 5.32 -7.14
CA LYS A 127 7.73 5.95 -7.46
C LYS A 127 6.66 4.86 -7.56
N ILE A 128 5.47 5.15 -7.08
CA ILE A 128 4.32 4.25 -7.13
C ILE A 128 3.11 4.99 -7.71
N ARG A 129 2.23 4.24 -8.37
CA ARG A 129 0.95 4.73 -8.91
C ARG A 129 -0.19 3.87 -8.41
N SER A 130 -1.32 4.51 -8.11
CA SER A 130 -2.62 3.83 -7.95
C SER A 130 -3.26 3.71 -9.33
N SER A 131 -3.38 2.49 -9.82
CA SER A 131 -4.15 2.15 -11.02
C SER A 131 -5.55 1.72 -10.62
N ARG A 132 -6.52 2.16 -11.42
CA ARG A 132 -7.95 1.93 -11.21
C ARG A 132 -8.44 1.02 -12.34
N THR A 133 -9.32 0.07 -12.02
CA THR A 133 -9.95 -0.77 -13.05
C THR A 133 -11.41 -0.99 -12.67
N PRO A 134 -12.37 -0.68 -13.57
CA PRO A 134 -13.77 -0.95 -13.33
C PRO A 134 -13.99 -2.46 -13.49
N ILE A 135 -14.75 -3.06 -12.56
CA ILE A 135 -15.11 -4.49 -12.61
C ILE A 135 -16.51 -4.71 -13.19
N ASN A 136 -17.33 -3.66 -13.27
CA ASN A 136 -18.65 -3.76 -13.87
C ASN A 136 -18.55 -4.22 -15.33
N ASP A 137 -19.36 -5.22 -15.68
CA ASP A 137 -19.40 -5.73 -17.04
C ASP A 137 -20.16 -4.75 -17.94
N SER A 138 -19.41 -4.00 -18.76
CA SER A 138 -20.00 -3.08 -19.75
C SER A 138 -20.65 -3.82 -20.92
N THR A 139 -20.43 -5.13 -21.05
CA THR A 139 -20.92 -5.96 -22.15
C THR A 139 -22.14 -6.79 -21.79
N ASP A 140 -22.55 -6.84 -20.52
CA ASP A 140 -23.71 -7.60 -20.07
C ASP A 140 -25.02 -6.89 -20.44
N PRO A 141 -25.87 -7.48 -21.32
CA PRO A 141 -27.18 -6.94 -21.67
C PRO A 141 -28.29 -7.40 -20.69
N SER A 142 -27.94 -8.09 -19.59
CA SER A 142 -28.90 -8.76 -18.70
C SER A 142 -29.86 -7.79 -17.96
N PRO A 143 -31.09 -8.25 -17.64
CA PRO A 143 -32.13 -7.46 -16.98
C PRO A 143 -31.75 -7.07 -15.52
N PRO A 144 -32.42 -6.06 -14.95
CA PRO A 144 -31.95 -5.22 -13.84
C PRO A 144 -32.11 -5.83 -12.43
N GLU A 145 -31.99 -7.16 -12.27
CA GLU A 145 -32.24 -7.80 -10.97
C GLU A 145 -31.15 -7.50 -9.92
N ASP A 146 -29.96 -7.07 -10.35
CA ASP A 146 -28.82 -6.71 -9.48
C ASP A 146 -28.40 -5.23 -9.59
N ALA A 147 -29.30 -4.30 -9.96
CA ALA A 147 -29.04 -2.84 -10.10
C ALA A 147 -27.57 -2.43 -10.44
N PRO A 148 -26.91 -3.05 -11.44
CA PRO A 148 -25.46 -2.90 -11.64
C PRO A 148 -25.09 -1.48 -12.09
N TYR A 149 -26.09 -0.72 -12.53
CA TYR A 149 -26.01 0.67 -12.97
C TYR A 149 -26.04 1.70 -11.83
N ARG A 150 -26.33 1.29 -10.58
CA ARG A 150 -26.30 2.15 -9.39
C ARG A 150 -24.99 2.07 -8.62
N THR A 151 -24.27 0.95 -8.73
CA THR A 151 -23.06 0.68 -7.93
C THR A 151 -21.84 0.54 -8.82
N LEU A 152 -20.86 1.40 -8.62
CA LEU A 152 -19.56 1.34 -9.29
C LEU A 152 -18.61 0.44 -8.49
N LYS A 153 -18.12 -0.62 -9.11
CA LYS A 153 -17.18 -1.59 -8.54
C LYS A 153 -15.78 -1.32 -9.07
N ILE A 154 -14.87 -0.90 -8.20
CA ILE A 154 -13.52 -0.48 -8.58
C ILE A 154 -12.50 -1.37 -7.88
N ARG A 155 -11.50 -1.79 -8.65
CA ARG A 155 -10.27 -2.36 -8.15
C ARG A 155 -9.16 -1.31 -8.18
N PHE A 156 -8.66 -0.98 -7.01
CA PHE A 156 -7.46 -0.17 -6.84
C PHE A 156 -6.25 -1.10 -6.72
N GLN A 157 -5.22 -0.84 -7.51
CA GLN A 157 -3.93 -1.54 -7.44
C GLN A 157 -2.80 -0.54 -7.37
N VAL A 158 -1.88 -0.71 -6.42
CA VAL A 158 -0.67 0.10 -6.35
C VAL A 158 0.51 -0.71 -6.85
N ARG A 159 1.19 -0.15 -7.85
CA ARG A 159 2.39 -0.74 -8.47
C ARG A 159 3.54 0.25 -8.45
N GLU A 160 4.75 -0.28 -8.52
CA GLU A 160 5.95 0.50 -8.77
C GLU A 160 5.92 1.07 -10.19
N LEU A 161 6.49 2.25 -10.38
CA LEU A 161 6.75 2.82 -11.70
C LEU A 161 8.25 2.79 -11.98
N ASP A 162 8.60 2.51 -13.22
CA ASP A 162 9.96 2.69 -13.71
C ASP A 162 10.25 4.16 -14.08
N SER A 163 11.42 4.41 -14.65
CA SER A 163 11.86 5.74 -15.08
C SER A 163 11.05 6.33 -16.25
N ASP A 164 10.31 5.49 -16.98
CA ASP A 164 9.43 5.89 -18.08
C ASP A 164 7.96 5.98 -17.61
N ASP A 165 7.73 5.94 -16.29
CA ASP A 165 6.40 6.01 -15.68
C ASP A 165 5.48 4.83 -16.03
N GLU A 166 6.08 3.68 -16.39
CA GLU A 166 5.39 2.43 -16.69
C GLU A 166 5.33 1.52 -15.45
N PRO A 167 4.19 0.81 -15.23
CA PRO A 167 4.04 -0.07 -14.09
C PRO A 167 5.01 -1.25 -14.17
N THR A 168 5.88 -1.35 -13.18
CA THR A 168 6.85 -2.42 -13.04
C THR A 168 6.64 -3.20 -11.73
N GLY A 169 7.05 -4.47 -11.73
CA GLY A 169 7.02 -5.32 -10.54
C GLY A 169 5.63 -5.80 -10.09
N ASP A 170 5.61 -6.33 -8.86
CA ASP A 170 4.45 -6.94 -8.22
C ASP A 170 3.47 -5.89 -7.63
N VAL A 171 2.22 -6.31 -7.44
CA VAL A 171 1.21 -5.49 -6.76
C VAL A 171 1.59 -5.32 -5.28
N ILE A 172 1.79 -4.08 -4.87
CA ILE A 172 2.18 -3.73 -3.49
C ILE A 172 0.95 -3.76 -2.57
N ALA A 173 -0.16 -3.21 -3.05
CA ALA A 173 -1.43 -3.21 -2.36
C ALA A 173 -2.58 -3.26 -3.38
N GLU A 174 -3.64 -3.96 -2.99
CA GLU A 174 -4.86 -4.06 -3.76
C GLU A 174 -6.05 -3.80 -2.84
N ARG A 175 -7.07 -3.10 -3.34
CA ARG A 175 -8.33 -2.91 -2.64
C ARG A 175 -9.49 -2.96 -3.63
N TYR A 176 -10.48 -3.76 -3.28
CA TYR A 176 -11.78 -3.75 -3.94
C TYR A 176 -12.72 -2.83 -3.15
N VAL A 177 -13.44 -1.98 -3.86
CA VAL A 177 -14.50 -1.15 -3.27
C VAL A 177 -15.72 -1.11 -4.18
N GLU A 178 -16.86 -0.86 -3.54
CA GLU A 178 -18.11 -0.57 -4.21
C GLU A 178 -18.54 0.83 -3.77
N VAL A 179 -18.78 1.71 -4.75
CA VAL A 179 -19.18 3.09 -4.53
C VAL A 179 -20.58 3.27 -5.11
N ILE A 180 -21.50 3.74 -4.29
CA ILE A 180 -22.86 4.07 -4.71
C ILE A 180 -22.98 5.60 -4.68
N PRO A 181 -23.21 6.27 -5.82
CA PRO A 181 -23.49 7.70 -5.84
C PRO A 181 -24.72 8.04 -4.99
N ASP A 182 -24.69 9.19 -4.31
CA ASP A 182 -25.79 9.61 -3.43
C ASP A 182 -27.11 9.78 -4.21
N VAL A 183 -27.01 10.21 -5.46
CA VAL A 183 -28.15 10.35 -6.38
C VAL A 183 -28.76 8.99 -6.76
N ALA A 184 -27.96 7.93 -6.83
CA ALA A 184 -28.43 6.59 -7.17
C ALA A 184 -29.24 5.95 -6.02
N LEU A 185 -29.04 6.41 -4.78
CA LEU A 185 -29.85 6.00 -3.61
C LEU A 185 -31.26 6.57 -3.63
N GLN A 186 -31.51 7.62 -4.40
CA GLN A 186 -32.82 8.29 -4.49
C GLN A 186 -33.72 7.66 -5.56
N CYS A 187 -33.18 6.72 -6.34
CA CYS A 187 -33.91 6.01 -7.37
C CYS A 187 -34.99 5.09 -6.77
N PRO A 188 -36.22 5.10 -7.32
CA PRO A 188 -37.33 4.29 -6.85
C PRO A 188 -37.10 2.78 -6.97
#